data_AF-A0A3G2T330-F1
#
_entry.id   AF-A0A3G2T330-F1
#
_cell.length_a   1.000
_cell.length_b   1.000
_cell.length_c   1.000
_cell.angle_alpha   90.00
_cell.angle_beta   90.00
_cell.angle_gamma   90.00
#
_symmetry.space_group_name_H-M   'P 1'
#
loop_
_entity.id
_entity.type
_entity.pdbx_description
1 polymer ?
#
loop_
_entity_poly.entity_id
_entity_poly.type
_entity_poly.pdbx_seq_one_letter_code
_entity_poly.pdbx_strand_id
1 'polypeptide(L)' 'MGKLNVDLKVGETLRVGESIIQLENKSGKVARLTITADNSINIEHLRMSASDLNQEKQTHGKHTL' A
#
# COMPACT_ATOMS: atom_id res chain seq x y z
N MET A 1 -0.63 13.40 -14.76
CA MET A 1 -0.67 11.98 -14.37
C MET A 1 -2.12 11.53 -14.40
N GLY A 2 -2.44 10.43 -15.06
CA GLY A 2 -3.80 9.87 -15.04
C GLY A 2 -4.09 9.23 -13.68
N LYS A 3 -5.32 9.39 -13.17
CA LYS A 3 -5.77 8.77 -11.92
C LYS A 3 -7.15 8.17 -12.15
N LEU A 4 -7.35 6.92 -11.71
CA LEU A 4 -8.63 6.24 -11.70
C LEU A 4 -8.96 5.85 -10.25
N ASN A 5 -10.13 6.28 -9.76
CA ASN A 5 -10.71 5.74 -8.53
C ASN A 5 -11.81 4.77 -8.95
N VAL A 6 -11.75 3.53 -8.46
CA VAL A 6 -12.74 2.50 -8.79
C VAL A 6 -12.96 1.63 -7.56
N ASP A 7 -14.21 1.30 -7.30
CA ASP A 7 -14.59 0.32 -6.28
C ASP A 7 -14.71 -1.06 -6.94
N LEU A 8 -14.02 -2.06 -6.40
CA LEU A 8 -14.09 -3.44 -6.87
C LEU A 8 -14.93 -4.29 -5.92
N LYS A 9 -15.77 -5.15 -6.46
CA LYS A 9 -16.41 -6.27 -5.75
C LYS A 9 -15.47 -7.47 -5.71
N VAL A 10 -15.67 -8.35 -4.74
CA VAL A 10 -14.88 -9.60 -4.64
C VAL A 10 -15.05 -10.41 -5.92
N GLY A 11 -13.93 -10.86 -6.48
CA GLY A 11 -13.84 -11.55 -7.77
C GLY A 11 -13.58 -10.62 -8.96
N GLU A 12 -13.83 -9.31 -8.84
CA GLU A 12 -13.59 -8.35 -9.93
C GLU A 12 -12.10 -8.07 -10.14
N THR A 13 -11.78 -7.70 -11.37
CA THR A 13 -10.42 -7.53 -11.87
C THR A 13 -10.24 -6.14 -12.50
N LEU A 14 -9.16 -5.46 -12.15
CA LEU A 14 -8.67 -4.23 -12.75
C LEU A 14 -7.42 -4.54 -13.59
N ARG A 15 -7.36 -4.02 -14.81
CA ARG A 15 -6.17 -4.11 -15.67
C ARG A 15 -5.46 -2.77 -15.75
N VAL A 16 -4.13 -2.81 -15.67
CA VAL A 16 -3.24 -1.64 -15.84
C VAL A 16 -2.13 -2.04 -16.81
N GLY A 17 -2.25 -1.63 -18.07
CA GLY A 17 -1.43 -2.22 -19.15
C GLY A 17 -1.68 -3.73 -19.23
N GLU A 18 -0.59 -4.51 -19.21
CA GLU A 18 -0.64 -5.99 -19.17
C GLU A 18 -0.76 -6.56 -17.74
N SER A 19 -0.66 -5.71 -16.71
CA SER A 19 -0.77 -6.14 -15.33
C SER A 19 -2.23 -6.34 -14.92
N ILE A 20 -2.47 -7.36 -14.11
CA ILE A 20 -3.78 -7.77 -13.62
C ILE A 20 -3.81 -7.63 -12.10
N ILE A 21 -4.83 -6.94 -11.59
CA ILE A 21 -5.07 -6.78 -10.16
C ILE A 21 -6.48 -7.30 -9.87
N GLN A 22 -6.60 -8.33 -9.03
CA GLN A 22 -7.89 -8.92 -8.66
C GLN A 22 -8.15 -8.73 -7.17
N LEU A 23 -9.39 -8.38 -6.82
CA LEU A 23 -9.85 -8.42 -5.43
C LEU A 23 -10.28 -9.84 -5.06
N GLU A 24 -9.38 -10.61 -4.44
CA GLU A 24 -9.65 -12.01 -4.06
C GLU A 24 -10.63 -12.09 -2.88
N ASN A 25 -10.45 -11.24 -1.87
CA ASN A 25 -11.28 -11.25 -0.67
C ASN A 25 -11.27 -9.88 0.02
N LYS A 26 -12.31 -9.58 0.79
CA LYS A 26 -12.38 -8.43 1.68
C LYS A 26 -12.99 -8.85 3.02
N SER A 27 -12.28 -8.57 4.12
CA SER A 27 -12.75 -8.78 5.48
C SER A 27 -12.59 -7.51 6.30
N GLY A 28 -13.71 -6.87 6.62
CA GLY A 28 -13.74 -5.58 7.32
C GLY A 28 -12.96 -4.50 6.55
N LYS A 29 -11.88 -3.98 7.18
CA LYS A 29 -10.99 -2.96 6.63
C LYS A 29 -9.82 -3.52 5.82
N VAL A 30 -9.71 -4.84 5.70
CA VAL A 30 -8.59 -5.51 5.02
C VAL A 30 -9.09 -6.12 3.72
N ALA A 31 -8.37 -5.86 2.63
CA ALA A 31 -8.57 -6.49 1.35
C ALA A 31 -7.38 -7.39 1.03
N ARG A 32 -7.64 -8.53 0.38
CA ARG A 32 -6.64 -9.38 -0.22
C ARG A 32 -6.66 -9.16 -1.72
N LEU A 33 -5.52 -8.76 -2.26
CA LEU A 33 -5.31 -8.53 -3.68
C LEU A 33 -4.40 -9.60 -4.24
N THR A 34 -4.72 -10.08 -5.43
CA THR A 34 -3.81 -10.89 -6.25
C THR A 34 -3.31 -10.01 -7.37
N ILE A 35 -1.99 -9.88 -7.49
CA ILE A 35 -1.34 -9.04 -8.49
C ILE A 35 -0.51 -9.96 -9.39
N THR A 36 -0.78 -9.89 -10.69
CA THR A 36 0.00 -10.59 -11.72
C THR A 36 0.59 -9.55 -12.65
N ALA A 37 1.91 -9.55 -12.77
CA ALA A 37 2.65 -8.69 -13.68
C ALA A 37 3.84 -9.46 -14.25
N ASP A 38 4.45 -8.90 -15.30
CA ASP A 38 5.70 -9.42 -15.84
C ASP A 38 6.84 -9.35 -14.82
N ASN A 39 7.83 -10.26 -14.91
CA ASN A 39 8.97 -10.34 -14.00
C ASN A 39 9.84 -9.06 -13.98
N SER A 40 9.77 -8.24 -15.04
CA SER A 40 10.46 -6.95 -15.09
C SER A 40 9.80 -5.87 -14.21
N ILE A 41 8.55 -6.08 -13.80
CA ILE A 41 7.80 -5.15 -12.97
C ILE A 41 8.02 -5.49 -11.50
N ASN A 42 8.68 -4.58 -10.79
CA ASN A 42 8.83 -4.69 -9.35
C ASN A 42 7.47 -4.45 -8.64
N ILE A 43 7.06 -5.40 -7.80
CA ILE A 43 5.84 -5.32 -6.99
C ILE A 43 6.26 -5.19 -5.52
N GLU A 44 6.02 -4.02 -4.93
CA GLU A 44 6.35 -3.76 -3.53
C GLU A 44 5.11 -3.42 -2.72
N HIS A 45 4.99 -4.03 -1.53
CA HIS A 45 3.97 -3.66 -0.55
C HIS A 45 4.59 -2.77 0.52
N LEU A 46 4.42 -1.46 0.36
CA LEU A 46 4.87 -0.47 1.34
C LEU A 46 3.91 -0.45 2.53
N ARG A 47 4.32 -1.08 3.64
CA ARG A 47 3.59 -0.94 4.90
C ARG A 47 3.83 0.46 5.45
N MET A 48 2.77 1.26 5.55
CA MET A 48 2.81 2.46 6.37
C MET A 48 2.61 2.02 7.82
N SER A 49 3.70 1.86 8.58
CA SER A 49 3.59 1.66 10.01
C SER A 49 3.33 3.00 10.69
N ALA A 50 2.57 3.01 11.79
CA ALA A 50 2.40 4.22 12.60
C ALA A 50 3.71 4.72 13.25
N SER A 51 4.79 3.93 13.16
CA SER A 51 6.11 4.26 13.71
C SER A 51 6.96 5.11 12.77
N ASP A 52 6.62 5.19 11.48
CA ASP A 52 7.38 5.97 10.49
C ASP A 52 7.02 7.47 10.50
N LEU A 53 6.04 7.87 11.32
CA LEU A 53 5.56 9.25 11.44
C LEU A 53 6.27 10.08 12.52
N ASN A 54 7.20 9.50 13.28
CA ASN A 54 7.79 10.18 14.44
C ASN A 54 9.33 10.22 14.39
N GLN A 55 9.87 10.85 13.35
CA GLN A 55 11.24 11.36 13.38
C GLN A 55 11.22 12.84 13.80
N GLU A 56 10.51 13.14 14.90
CA GLU A 56 10.69 14.40 15.60
C GLU A 56 12.05 14.33 16.33
N LYS A 57 13.00 15.17 15.90
CA LYS A 57 14.32 15.31 16.54
C LYS A 57 14.14 15.55 18.04
N GLN A 58 14.33 14.50 18.85
CA GLN A 58 14.50 14.65 20.28
C GLN A 58 15.85 15.33 20.53
N THR A 59 15.84 16.65 20.61
CA THR A 59 16.95 17.42 21.18
C THR A 59 16.86 17.24 22.69
N HIS A 60 17.62 16.29 23.23
CA HIS A 60 17.69 16.02 24.66
C HIS A 60 18.19 17.29 25.38
N GLY A 61 17.31 17.95 26.13
CA GLY A 61 17.68 19.09 26.97
C GLY A 61 18.69 18.65 28.03
N LYS A 62 19.86 19.28 28.05
CA LYS A 62 20.85 19.10 29.11
C LYS A 62 20.29 19.64 30.43
N HIS A 63 19.89 18.76 31.33
CA HIS A 63 19.68 19.09 32.72
C HIS A 63 21.04 19.48 33.34
N THR A 64 21.15 20.71 33.82
CA THR A 64 22.28 21.17 34.65
C THR A 64 21.74 21.29 36.07
N LEU A 65 22.39 20.60 37.00
CA LEU A 65 22.15 20.70 38.44
C LEU A 65 22.64 22.05 38.98
#